data_AF-A0A1E3NMY3-F1
#
_entry.id   AF-A0A1E3NMY3-F1
#
_cell.length_a   1.000
_cell.length_b   1.000
_cell.length_c   1.000
_cell.angle_alpha   90.00
_cell.angle_beta   90.00
_cell.angle_gamma   90.00
#
_symmetry.space_group_name_H-M   'P 1'
#
loop_
_entity.id
_entity.type
_entity.pdbx_description
1 polymer ?
#
loop_
_entity_poly.entity_id
_entity_poly.type
_entity_poly.pdbx_seq_one_letter_code
_entity_poly.pdbx_strand_id
1 'polypeptide(L)'
;MSNRRYSTITGAEADSLLQSRLAELRRLQEIESLTNRMAKLLQALNHQITLMQLGTSSVADVTANWIQIVRAVSLAANSMMVYNEEDFKNGLPTTERLVRCALNDIGAIVSNLSEEQDGGKSETSEET
;
A
#
# COMPACT_ATOMS: atom_id res chain seq x y z
N MET A 1 47.34 53.85 21.04
CA MET A 1 47.16 53.54 19.60
C MET A 1 47.44 52.05 19.40
N SER A 2 46.39 51.26 19.19
CA SER A 2 46.51 49.79 19.13
C SER A 2 46.90 49.32 17.73
N ASN A 3 48.13 48.85 17.60
CA ASN A 3 48.65 48.16 16.41
C ASN A 3 47.91 46.83 16.21
N ARG A 4 46.96 46.78 15.27
CA ARG A 4 46.48 45.52 14.72
C ARG A 4 47.58 44.93 13.85
N ARG A 5 48.30 43.94 14.38
CA ARG A 5 49.16 43.07 13.59
C ARG A 5 48.25 42.21 12.71
N TYR A 6 48.09 42.58 11.45
CA TYR A 6 47.61 41.64 10.45
C TYR A 6 48.75 40.63 10.23
N SER A 7 48.53 39.40 10.68
CA SER A 7 49.37 38.27 10.28
C SER A 7 49.17 38.07 8.78
N THR A 8 50.19 38.39 7.98
CA THR A 8 50.23 37.99 6.57
C THR A 8 50.45 36.48 6.57
N ILE A 9 49.38 35.72 6.41
CA ILE A 9 49.45 34.29 6.12
C ILE A 9 50.42 34.14 4.94
N THR A 10 51.48 33.38 5.15
CA THR A 10 52.46 33.12 4.09
C THR A 10 51.81 32.26 3.00
N GLY A 11 52.25 32.37 1.74
CA GLY A 11 51.66 31.59 0.64
C GLY A 11 51.61 30.08 0.92
N ALA A 12 52.65 29.55 1.57
CA ALA A 12 52.73 28.15 1.98
C ALA A 12 51.68 27.75 3.05
N GLU A 13 51.38 28.64 4.00
CA GLU A 13 50.35 28.41 5.01
C GLU A 13 48.95 28.47 4.40
N ALA A 14 48.72 29.40 3.46
CA ALA A 14 47.48 29.49 2.69
C ALA A 14 47.23 28.23 1.84
N ASP A 15 48.26 27.71 1.17
CA ASP A 15 48.19 26.47 0.39
C ASP A 15 47.86 25.26 1.28
N SER A 16 48.47 25.17 2.45
CA SER A 16 48.20 24.08 3.42
C SER A 16 46.74 24.09 3.90
N LEU A 17 46.20 25.28 4.15
CA LEU A 17 44.84 25.48 4.61
C LEU A 17 43.83 25.20 3.49
N LEU A 18 44.16 25.61 2.26
CA LEU A 18 43.36 25.30 1.07
C LEU A 18 43.28 23.79 0.82
N GLN A 19 44.41 23.07 0.93
CA GLN A 19 44.42 21.62 0.79
C GLN A 19 43.59 20.92 1.87
N SER A 20 43.68 21.38 3.13
CA SER A 20 42.87 20.85 4.23
C SER A 20 41.37 21.03 3.97
N ARG A 21 40.96 22.23 3.52
CA ARG A 21 39.55 22.51 3.18
C ARG A 21 39.05 21.72 1.98
N LEU A 22 39.87 21.51 0.95
CA LEU A 22 39.52 20.64 -0.18
C LEU A 22 39.35 19.18 0.24
N ALA A 23 40.18 18.68 1.15
CA ALA A 23 40.04 17.34 1.69
C ALA A 23 38.76 17.18 2.52
N GLU A 24 38.42 18.19 3.33
CA GLU A 24 37.17 18.24 4.09
C GLU A 24 35.95 18.27 3.15
N LEU A 25 35.98 19.10 2.11
CA LEU A 25 34.93 19.17 1.10
C LEU A 25 34.71 17.83 0.39
N ARG A 26 35.76 17.10 0.02
CA ARG A 26 35.61 15.76 -0.57
C ARG A 26 34.89 14.80 0.37
N ARG A 27 35.24 14.81 1.66
CA ARG A 27 34.57 13.96 2.65
C ARG A 27 33.10 14.32 2.78
N LEU A 28 32.77 15.62 2.78
CA LEU A 28 31.38 16.08 2.85
C LEU A 28 30.59 15.67 1.60
N GLN A 29 31.18 15.74 0.41
CA GLN A 29 30.55 15.26 -0.83
C GLN A 29 30.32 13.74 -0.80
N GLU A 30 31.26 12.98 -0.25
CA GLU A 30 31.10 11.53 -0.10
C GLU A 30 29.94 11.21 0.85
N ILE A 31 29.87 11.91 2.00
CA ILE A 31 28.76 11.79 2.94
C ILE A 31 27.43 12.16 2.26
N GLU A 32 27.38 13.28 1.54
CA GLU A 32 26.19 13.70 0.79
C GLU A 32 25.75 12.61 -0.20
N SER A 33 26.69 12.05 -0.95
CA SER A 33 26.41 10.97 -1.90
C SER A 33 25.83 9.72 -1.22
N LEU A 34 26.37 9.37 -0.05
CA LEU A 34 25.92 8.23 0.75
C LEU A 34 24.52 8.50 1.32
N THR A 35 24.28 9.70 1.86
CA THR A 35 22.97 10.12 2.36
C THR A 35 21.93 10.11 1.25
N ASN A 36 22.27 10.60 0.06
CA ASN A 36 21.38 10.55 -1.11
C ASN A 36 21.06 9.11 -1.52
N ARG A 37 22.05 8.20 -1.47
CA ARG A 37 21.82 6.78 -1.73
C ARG A 37 20.94 6.14 -0.66
N MET A 38 21.14 6.45 0.62
CA MET A 38 20.29 5.96 1.71
C MET A 38 18.85 6.47 1.58
N ALA A 39 18.66 7.74 1.20
CA ALA A 39 17.33 8.30 0.97
C ALA A 39 16.59 7.53 -0.13
N LYS A 40 17.26 7.22 -1.25
CA LYS A 40 16.69 6.39 -2.33
C LYS A 40 16.31 4.99 -1.86
N LEU A 41 17.16 4.36 -1.05
CA LEU A 41 16.87 3.04 -0.48
C LEU A 41 15.67 3.06 0.47
N LEU A 42 15.57 4.10 1.32
CA LEU A 42 14.41 4.28 2.20
C LEU A 42 13.13 4.51 1.43
N GLN A 43 13.17 5.26 0.33
CA GLN A 43 12.02 5.47 -0.55
C GLN A 43 11.58 4.16 -1.21
N ALA A 44 12.52 3.35 -1.70
CA ALA A 44 12.24 2.04 -2.27
C ALA A 44 11.65 1.07 -1.22
N LEU A 45 12.20 1.06 0.00
CA LEU A 45 11.68 0.27 1.11
C LEU A 45 10.24 0.68 1.45
N ASN A 46 9.96 1.98 1.52
CA ASN A 46 8.62 2.48 1.80
C ASN A 46 7.62 2.00 0.74
N HIS A 47 7.99 2.08 -0.54
CA HIS A 47 7.16 1.57 -1.63
C HIS A 47 6.86 0.07 -1.47
N GLN A 48 7.87 -0.74 -1.12
CA GLN A 48 7.70 -2.17 -0.91
C GLN A 48 6.79 -2.48 0.29
N ILE A 49 6.88 -1.71 1.38
CA ILE A 49 5.99 -1.82 2.53
C ILE A 49 4.54 -1.52 2.13
N THR A 50 4.31 -0.47 1.34
CA THR A 50 2.96 -0.14 0.83
C THR A 50 2.39 -1.28 -0.02
N LEU A 51 3.19 -1.88 -0.90
CA LEU A 51 2.76 -3.05 -1.69
C LEU A 51 2.43 -4.25 -0.80
N MET A 52 3.23 -4.52 0.23
CA MET A 52 2.94 -5.60 1.19
C MET A 52 1.67 -5.35 1.99
N GLN A 53 1.39 -4.09 2.35
CA GLN A 53 0.16 -3.72 3.03
C GLN A 53 -1.06 -3.99 2.13
N LEU A 54 -0.99 -3.64 0.85
CA LEU A 54 -2.03 -3.94 -0.12
C LEU A 54 -2.24 -5.45 -0.30
N GLY A 55 -1.15 -6.21 -0.43
CA GLY A 55 -1.21 -7.68 -0.51
C GLY A 55 -1.82 -8.31 0.75
N THR A 56 -1.50 -7.77 1.93
CA THR A 56 -2.08 -8.22 3.21
C THR A 56 -3.58 -7.92 3.29
N SER A 57 -4.03 -6.78 2.77
CA SER A 57 -5.45 -6.45 2.67
C SER A 57 -6.19 -7.45 1.79
N SER A 58 -5.63 -7.78 0.61
CA SER A 58 -6.23 -8.76 -0.29
C SER A 58 -6.35 -10.15 0.37
N VAL A 59 -5.34 -10.58 1.12
CA VAL A 59 -5.42 -11.83 1.90
C VAL A 59 -6.47 -11.73 3.01
N ALA A 60 -6.60 -10.59 3.67
CA ALA A 60 -7.65 -10.35 4.66
C ALA A 60 -9.06 -10.48 4.04
N ASP A 61 -9.27 -9.95 2.83
CA ASP A 61 -10.56 -10.05 2.12
C ASP A 61 -10.88 -11.49 1.74
N VAL A 62 -9.90 -12.23 1.21
CA VAL A 62 -10.05 -13.64 0.86
C VAL A 62 -10.35 -14.47 2.11
N THR A 63 -9.63 -14.26 3.21
CA THR A 63 -9.87 -14.99 4.47
C THR A 63 -11.23 -14.65 5.08
N ALA A 64 -11.68 -13.40 5.01
CA ALA A 64 -13.02 -13.00 5.43
C ALA A 64 -14.10 -13.71 4.62
N ASN A 65 -13.93 -13.83 3.30
CA ASN A 65 -14.82 -14.60 2.43
C ASN A 65 -14.85 -16.08 2.84
N TRP A 66 -13.68 -16.70 3.04
CA TRP A 66 -13.59 -18.09 3.48
C TRP A 66 -14.28 -18.35 4.83
N ILE A 67 -14.18 -17.43 5.78
CA ILE A 67 -14.89 -17.53 7.07
C ILE A 67 -16.41 -17.53 6.84
N GLN A 68 -16.91 -16.70 5.92
CA GLN A 68 -18.35 -16.67 5.58
C GLN A 68 -18.78 -17.99 4.92
N ILE A 69 -17.98 -18.53 3.99
CA ILE A 69 -18.25 -19.82 3.36
C ILE A 69 -18.31 -20.93 4.41
N VAL A 70 -17.31 -21.02 5.30
CA VAL A 70 -17.28 -22.05 6.35
C VAL A 70 -18.50 -21.92 7.26
N ARG A 71 -18.88 -20.71 7.67
CA ARG A 71 -20.09 -20.50 8.47
C ARG A 71 -21.37 -20.92 7.75
N ALA A 72 -21.50 -20.57 6.46
CA ALA A 72 -22.65 -20.95 5.66
C ALA A 72 -22.77 -22.47 5.50
N VAL A 73 -21.64 -23.14 5.23
CA VAL A 73 -21.57 -24.61 5.14
C VAL A 73 -21.89 -25.25 6.48
N SER A 74 -21.33 -24.77 7.59
CA SER A 74 -21.65 -25.29 8.92
C SER A 74 -23.13 -25.10 9.28
N LEU A 75 -23.72 -23.95 8.93
CA LEU A 75 -25.14 -23.70 9.16
C LEU A 75 -26.02 -24.64 8.32
N ALA A 76 -25.68 -24.82 7.04
CA ALA A 76 -26.38 -25.74 6.14
C ALA A 76 -26.25 -27.19 6.62
N ALA A 77 -25.05 -27.63 6.99
CA ALA A 77 -24.79 -28.98 7.49
C ALA A 77 -25.58 -29.24 8.79
N ASN A 78 -25.60 -28.28 9.73
CA ASN A 78 -26.37 -28.42 10.95
C ASN A 78 -27.88 -28.42 10.68
N SER A 79 -28.36 -27.60 9.73
CA SER A 79 -29.77 -27.61 9.33
C SER A 79 -30.20 -28.94 8.71
N MET A 80 -29.34 -29.58 7.90
CA MET A 80 -29.59 -30.92 7.36
C MET A 80 -29.69 -32.00 8.45
N MET A 81 -29.01 -31.84 9.59
CA MET A 81 -29.15 -32.76 10.71
C MET A 81 -30.43 -32.54 11.52
N VAL A 82 -31.02 -31.35 11.45
CA VAL A 82 -32.22 -30.97 12.23
C VAL A 82 -33.53 -31.32 11.50
N TYR A 83 -33.55 -31.28 10.17
CA TYR A 83 -34.73 -31.63 9.37
C TYR A 83 -34.72 -33.11 8.99
N ASN A 84 -35.83 -33.82 9.24
CA ASN A 84 -35.98 -35.23 8.92
C ASN A 84 -36.67 -35.42 7.56
N GLU A 85 -36.49 -36.56 6.91
CA GLU A 85 -37.03 -36.83 5.55
C GLU A 85 -38.57 -36.76 5.49
N GLU A 86 -39.22 -36.97 6.64
CA GLU A 86 -40.67 -36.84 6.85
C GLU A 86 -41.15 -35.38 6.84
N ASP A 87 -40.31 -34.41 7.24
CA ASP A 87 -40.67 -32.98 7.28
C ASP A 87 -40.88 -32.44 5.86
N PHE A 88 -40.14 -32.96 4.88
CA PHE A 88 -40.26 -32.60 3.46
C PHE A 88 -41.54 -33.13 2.80
N LYS A 89 -42.18 -34.17 3.36
CA LYS A 89 -43.40 -34.79 2.81
C LYS A 89 -44.67 -34.00 3.14
N ASN A 90 -44.68 -33.27 4.26
CA ASN A 90 -45.85 -32.53 4.76
C ASN A 90 -45.94 -31.07 4.24
N GLY A 91 -45.03 -30.67 3.33
CA GLY A 91 -45.12 -29.39 2.60
C GLY A 91 -44.63 -28.14 3.35
N LEU A 92 -44.18 -28.24 4.61
CA LEU A 92 -43.44 -27.18 5.29
C LEU A 92 -42.12 -27.76 5.84
N PRO A 93 -41.01 -27.56 5.12
CA PRO A 93 -40.03 -26.60 5.63
C PRO A 93 -39.23 -25.97 4.48
N THR A 94 -39.60 -24.77 4.04
CA THR A 94 -38.64 -23.90 3.35
C THR A 94 -38.75 -22.51 3.92
N THR A 95 -37.70 -22.07 4.62
CA THR A 95 -37.50 -20.64 4.82
C THR A 95 -37.24 -20.02 3.46
N GLU A 96 -37.86 -18.88 3.17
CA GLU A 96 -37.66 -18.18 1.89
C GLU A 96 -36.18 -17.87 1.66
N ARG A 97 -35.72 -18.01 0.41
CA ARG A 97 -34.33 -17.78 0.02
C ARG A 97 -34.05 -16.29 -0.15
N LEU A 98 -33.98 -15.57 0.97
CA LEU A 98 -33.49 -14.20 0.99
C LEU A 98 -31.96 -14.21 0.99
N VAL A 99 -31.37 -13.91 -0.17
CA VAL A 99 -29.93 -13.74 -0.33
C VAL A 99 -29.59 -12.25 -0.46
N ARG A 100 -28.45 -11.84 0.10
CA ARG A 100 -27.92 -10.49 -0.12
C ARG A 100 -27.18 -10.48 -1.45
N CYS A 101 -27.60 -9.60 -2.36
CA CYS A 101 -26.95 -9.37 -3.64
C CYS A 101 -26.31 -7.98 -3.63
N ALA A 102 -25.10 -7.86 -4.18
CA ALA A 102 -24.52 -6.55 -4.45
C ALA A 102 -25.30 -5.87 -5.60
N LEU A 103 -25.60 -4.59 -5.43
CA LEU A 103 -26.27 -3.76 -6.43
C LEU A 103 -25.26 -2.75 -6.99
N ASN A 104 -25.36 -2.42 -8.27
CA ASN A 104 -24.63 -1.28 -8.85
C ASN A 104 -25.36 0.04 -8.56
N ASP A 105 -24.78 1.17 -8.96
CA ASP A 105 -25.35 2.52 -8.74
C ASP A 105 -26.74 2.72 -9.37
N ILE A 106 -27.11 1.86 -10.31
CA ILE A 106 -28.39 1.88 -11.05
C ILE A 106 -29.39 0.89 -10.42
N GLY A 107 -29.03 0.20 -9.33
CA GLY A 107 -29.88 -0.73 -8.59
C GLY A 107 -30.04 -2.11 -9.21
N ALA A 108 -29.21 -2.47 -10.20
CA ALA A 108 -29.18 -3.80 -10.82
C ALA A 108 -28.20 -4.73 -10.09
N ILE A 109 -28.53 -6.03 -10.07
CA ILE A 109 -27.71 -7.07 -9.43
C ILE A 109 -26.40 -7.27 -10.20
N VAL A 110 -25.28 -7.10 -9.52
CA VAL A 110 -23.94 -7.35 -10.08
C VAL A 110 -23.71 -8.86 -10.12
N SER A 111 -23.70 -9.43 -11.33
CA SER A 111 -23.51 -10.86 -11.56
C SER A 111 -22.02 -11.26 -11.68
N ASN A 112 -21.13 -10.28 -11.92
CA ASN A 112 -19.68 -10.47 -11.97
C ASN A 112 -19.00 -9.43 -11.07
N LEU A 113 -18.40 -9.86 -9.95
CA LEU A 113 -17.57 -9.02 -9.08
C LEU A 113 -16.17 -8.70 -9.69
N SER A 114 -15.96 -8.97 -10.98
CA SER A 114 -14.64 -8.93 -11.62
C SER A 114 -14.21 -7.56 -12.13
N GLU A 115 -15.07 -6.55 -12.12
CA GLU A 115 -14.82 -5.29 -12.81
C GLU A 115 -14.93 -4.09 -11.88
N GLU A 116 -14.02 -3.95 -10.92
CA GLU A 116 -13.57 -2.63 -10.46
C GLU A 116 -12.12 -2.70 -9.96
N GLN A 117 -11.17 -2.81 -10.91
CA GLN A 117 -9.85 -2.21 -10.73
C GLN A 117 -9.41 -1.50 -12.02
N ASP A 118 -9.25 -0.18 -11.85
CA ASP A 118 -8.25 0.68 -12.49
C ASP A 118 -8.50 1.25 -13.90
N GLY A 119 -8.15 2.53 -14.04
CA GLY A 119 -8.21 3.34 -15.26
C GLY A 119 -9.18 4.51 -15.12
N GLY A 120 -8.80 5.68 -14.62
CA GLY A 120 -7.64 6.46 -15.06
C GLY A 120 -8.18 7.71 -15.76
N LYS A 121 -7.80 8.87 -15.23
CA LYS A 121 -8.05 10.20 -15.83
C LYS A 121 -7.79 10.17 -17.34
N SER A 122 -8.76 10.58 -18.14
CA SER A 122 -8.53 11.06 -19.49
C SER A 122 -9.00 12.52 -19.56
N GLU A 123 -8.05 13.43 -19.31
CA GLU A 123 -8.03 14.68 -20.05
C GLU A 123 -7.83 14.31 -21.52
N THR A 124 -8.80 14.62 -22.36
CA THR A 124 -8.52 14.93 -23.76
C THR A 124 -9.14 16.29 -24.05
N SER A 125 -8.24 17.24 -24.25
CA SER A 125 -8.45 18.46 -24.99
C SER A 125 -9.11 18.14 -26.32
N GLU A 126 -10.20 18.84 -26.64
CA GLU A 126 -10.55 19.32 -27.98
C GLU A 126 -11.93 19.98 -27.88
N GLU A 127 -11.95 21.31 -27.75
CA GLU A 127 -13.04 22.09 -28.33
C GLU A 127 -12.46 23.42 -28.83
N THR A 128 -12.49 23.49 -30.17
CA THR A 128 -12.40 24.61 -31.11
C THR A 128 -12.55 26.02 -30.57
#